data_AF-A0AAE9ZR90-F1
#
_entry.id   AF-A0AAE9ZR90-F1
#
_cell.length_a   1.000
_cell.length_b   1.000
_cell.length_c   1.000
_cell.angle_alpha   90.00
_cell.angle_beta   90.00
_cell.angle_gamma   90.00
#
_symmetry.space_group_name_H-M   'P 1'
#
loop_
_entity.id
_entity.type
_entity.pdbx_description
1 polymer ?
#
loop_
_entity_poly.entity_id
_entity_poly.type
_entity_poly.pdbx_seq_one_letter_code
_entity_poly.pdbx_strand_id
1 'polypeptide(L)'
;MSGLKIHLEPGERHVVNRLARAIKVTPEDVAYAALDRLMNEAMDPEVQQSIKECSLGRRDNLPLWADSERSVHAYEGAPDDQPEERLQF
;
A
#
# COMPACT_ATOMS: atom_id res chain seq x y z
N MET A 1 30.75 -2.41 -1.87
CA MET A 1 29.44 -2.93 -2.31
C MET A 1 28.45 -1.78 -2.34
N SER A 2 27.90 -1.45 -3.50
CA SER A 2 26.81 -0.48 -3.61
C SER A 2 25.49 -1.18 -3.23
N GLY A 3 24.93 -0.85 -2.08
CA GLY A 3 23.63 -1.37 -1.66
C GLY A 3 22.50 -0.43 -2.10
N LEU A 4 21.45 -0.97 -2.70
CA LEU A 4 20.20 -0.24 -2.93
C LEU A 4 19.36 -0.29 -1.65
N LYS A 5 18.91 0.86 -1.15
CA LYS A 5 17.98 0.95 -0.01
C LYS A 5 16.63 1.46 -0.50
N ILE A 6 15.57 0.74 -0.15
CA ILE A 6 14.19 1.16 -0.42
C ILE A 6 13.66 1.79 0.87
N HIS A 7 13.26 3.06 0.80
CA HIS A 7 12.58 3.74 1.88
C HIS A 7 11.08 3.52 1.71
N LEU A 8 10.43 3.03 2.76
CA LEU A 8 8.99 2.83 2.83
C LEU A 8 8.41 3.73 3.92
N GLU A 9 7.30 4.39 3.60
CA GLU A 9 6.47 5.09 4.56
C GLU A 9 5.86 4.11 5.58
N PRO A 10 5.41 4.58 6.76
CA PRO A 10 4.89 3.70 7.82
C PRO A 10 3.78 2.75 7.34
N GLY A 11 2.82 3.24 6.54
CA GLY A 11 1.72 2.44 6.00
C GLY A 11 2.18 1.38 4.99
N GLU A 12 3.12 1.73 4.10
CA GLU A 12 3.74 0.78 3.17
C GLU A 12 4.48 -0.32 3.93
N ARG A 13 5.30 0.08 4.90
CA ARG A 13 6.05 -0.84 5.76
C ARG A 13 5.11 -1.75 6.56
N HIS A 14 3.97 -1.25 7.03
CA HIS A 14 2.98 -2.08 7.74
C HIS A 14 2.47 -3.21 6.84
N VAL A 15 2.06 -2.89 5.60
CA VAL A 15 1.52 -3.88 4.67
C VAL A 15 2.57 -4.92 4.27
N VAL A 16 3.80 -4.50 3.95
CA VAL A 16 4.89 -5.42 3.62
C VAL A 16 5.17 -6.38 4.78
N ASN A 17 5.24 -5.86 6.01
CA ASN A 17 5.43 -6.70 7.20
C ASN A 17 4.29 -7.69 7.41
N ARG A 18 3.05 -7.28 7.16
CA ARG A 18 1.87 -8.15 7.29
C ARG A 18 1.94 -9.30 6.29
N LEU A 19 2.27 -9.03 5.03
CA LEU A 19 2.44 -10.07 4.01
C LEU A 19 3.58 -11.03 4.38
N ALA A 20 4.75 -10.49 4.73
CA ALA A 20 5.92 -11.28 5.11
C ALA A 20 5.61 -12.25 6.26
N ARG A 21 4.91 -11.76 7.30
CA ARG A 21 4.46 -12.59 8.43
C ARG A 21 3.48 -13.68 8.01
N ALA A 22 2.50 -13.36 7.15
CA ALA A 22 1.49 -14.30 6.71
C ALA A 22 2.09 -15.52 5.99
N ILE A 23 3.16 -15.31 5.20
CA ILE A 23 3.84 -16.37 4.45
C ILE A 23 5.17 -16.85 5.09
N LYS A 24 5.47 -16.39 6.30
CA LYS A 24 6.65 -16.78 7.11
C LYS A 24 8.01 -16.48 6.43
N VAL A 25 8.14 -15.30 5.83
CA VAL A 25 9.39 -14.80 5.23
C VAL A 25 9.77 -13.42 5.81
N THR A 26 10.90 -12.87 5.39
CA THR A 26 11.31 -11.51 5.78
C THR A 26 10.74 -10.45 4.81
N PRO A 27 10.56 -9.18 5.24
CA PRO A 27 10.25 -8.07 4.34
C PRO A 27 11.25 -7.94 3.18
N GLU A 28 12.52 -8.23 3.44
CA GLU A 28 13.60 -8.26 2.45
C GLU A 28 13.35 -9.31 1.37
N ASP A 29 12.88 -10.51 1.74
CA ASP A 29 12.50 -11.56 0.77
C ASP A 29 11.33 -11.11 -0.11
N VAL A 30 10.36 -10.40 0.46
CA VAL A 30 9.22 -9.83 -0.30
C VAL A 30 9.72 -8.79 -1.30
N ALA A 31 10.60 -7.88 -0.88
CA ALA A 31 11.18 -6.87 -1.76
C ALA A 31 12.02 -7.50 -2.88
N TYR A 32 12.80 -8.53 -2.56
CA TYR A 32 13.59 -9.26 -3.53
C TYR A 32 12.71 -10.00 -4.55
N ALA A 33 11.65 -10.67 -4.10
CA ALA A 33 10.69 -11.34 -4.98
C ALA A 33 9.94 -10.36 -5.91
N ALA A 34 9.60 -9.18 -5.42
CA ALA A 34 8.99 -8.14 -6.24
C ALA A 34 9.95 -7.65 -7.33
N LEU A 35 11.23 -7.44 -6.98
CA LEU A 35 12.27 -7.06 -7.94
C LEU A 35 12.49 -8.16 -8.99
N ASP A 36 12.62 -9.42 -8.56
CA ASP A 36 12.83 -10.55 -9.47
C ASP A 36 11.70 -10.69 -10.49
N ARG A 37 10.43 -10.62 -10.03
CA ARG A 37 9.26 -10.66 -10.93
C ARG A 37 9.25 -9.51 -11.93
N LEU A 38 9.45 -8.28 -11.46
CA LEU A 38 9.48 -7.10 -12.35
C LEU A 38 10.61 -7.19 -13.38
N MET A 39 11.78 -7.69 -12.98
CA MET A 39 12.91 -7.82 -13.89
C MET A 39 12.72 -8.91 -14.94
N ASN A 40 12.02 -10.00 -14.61
CA ASN A 40 11.67 -11.05 -15.58
C ASN A 40 10.68 -10.55 -16.65
N GLU A 41 9.79 -9.63 -16.28
CA GLU A 41 8.77 -9.08 -17.18
C GLU A 41 9.16 -7.71 -17.78
N ALA A 42 10.39 -7.23 -17.55
CA ALA A 42 10.80 -5.86 -17.83
C ALA A 42 10.76 -5.44 -19.31
N MET A 43 10.71 -6.40 -20.25
CA MET A 43 10.59 -6.10 -21.68
C MET A 43 9.15 -5.88 -22.13
N ASP A 44 8.16 -6.17 -21.27
CA ASP A 44 6.77 -5.85 -21.51
C ASP A 44 6.57 -4.32 -21.44
N PRO A 45 6.07 -3.67 -22.51
CA PRO A 45 5.78 -2.24 -22.51
C PRO A 45 4.84 -1.79 -21.38
N GLU A 46 3.88 -2.62 -20.97
CA GLU A 46 2.94 -2.30 -19.88
C GLU A 46 3.65 -2.27 -18.52
N VAL A 47 4.59 -3.20 -18.30
CA VAL A 47 5.42 -3.23 -17.10
C VAL A 47 6.37 -2.03 -17.06
N GLN A 48 6.98 -1.68 -18.20
CA GLN A 48 7.83 -0.49 -18.30
C GLN A 48 7.06 0.80 -18.00
N GLN A 49 5.81 0.89 -18.49
CA GLN A 49 4.94 2.02 -18.21
C GLN A 49 4.57 2.07 -16.72
N SER A 50 4.22 0.93 -16.13
CA SER A 50 3.91 0.80 -14.70
C SER A 50 5.09 1.23 -13.80
N ILE A 51 6.33 0.89 -14.18
CA ILE A 51 7.54 1.32 -13.46
C ILE A 51 7.67 2.86 -13.49
N LYS A 52 7.44 3.49 -14.65
CA LYS A 52 7.50 4.95 -14.79
C LYS A 52 6.41 5.61 -13.96
N GLU A 53 5.19 5.09 -14.00
CA GLU A 53 4.05 5.58 -13.22
C GLU A 53 4.29 5.46 -11.72
N CYS A 54 4.78 4.32 -11.23
CA CYS A 54 5.14 4.14 -9.83
C CYS A 54 6.25 5.11 -9.39
N SER A 55 7.26 5.34 -10.25
CA SER A 55 8.35 6.28 -9.96
C SER A 55 7.87 7.73 -9.84
N LEU A 56 6.80 8.10 -10.57
CA LEU A 56 6.16 9.40 -10.47
C LEU A 56 5.24 9.46 -9.25
N GLY A 57 4.35 8.49 -9.09
CA GLY A 57 3.33 8.42 -8.03
C GLY A 57 3.89 8.37 -6.62
N ARG A 58 5.05 7.73 -6.39
CA ARG A 58 5.70 7.65 -5.07
C ARG A 58 6.07 9.01 -4.45
N ARG A 59 6.04 10.09 -5.23
CA ARG A 59 6.31 11.45 -4.73
C ARG A 59 5.07 12.12 -4.15
N ASP A 60 3.90 11.74 -4.65
CA ASP A 60 2.65 12.47 -4.41
C ASP A 60 1.64 11.64 -3.60
N ASN A 61 1.67 10.30 -3.68
CA ASN A 61 0.68 9.42 -3.04
C ASN A 61 1.28 8.09 -2.54
N LEU A 62 0.61 7.47 -1.56
CA LEU A 62 0.88 6.08 -1.18
C LEU A 62 0.42 5.14 -2.31
N PRO A 63 1.14 4.05 -2.59
CA PRO A 63 0.73 3.07 -3.59
C PRO A 63 -0.57 2.38 -3.15
N LEU A 64 -1.40 1.97 -4.11
CA LEU A 64 -2.73 1.38 -3.87
C LEU A 64 -2.73 0.20 -2.89
N TRP A 65 -1.65 -0.58 -2.84
CA TRP A 65 -1.52 -1.70 -1.91
C TRP A 65 -1.22 -1.27 -0.46
N ALA A 66 -0.76 -0.04 -0.25
CA ALA A 66 -0.47 0.56 1.05
C ALA A 66 -1.61 1.45 1.60
N ASP A 67 -2.67 1.66 0.81
CA ASP A 67 -3.77 2.60 1.07
C ASP A 67 -4.78 2.13 2.14
N SER A 68 -4.35 1.29 3.09
CA SER A 68 -5.21 0.93 4.23
C SER A 68 -5.36 2.06 5.25
N GLU A 69 -4.50 3.10 5.19
CA GLU A 69 -4.39 4.12 6.25
C GLU A 69 -4.70 5.56 5.79
N ARG A 70 -4.92 5.81 4.48
CA ARG A 70 -5.28 7.13 3.95
C ARG A 70 -6.60 7.16 3.17
N SER A 71 -7.46 6.16 3.37
CA SER A 71 -8.86 6.28 2.94
C SER A 71 -9.57 7.35 3.77
N VAL A 72 -9.52 8.58 3.27
CA VAL A 72 -10.35 9.73 3.67
C VAL A 72 -11.84 9.46 3.37
N HIS A 73 -12.19 8.30 2.81
CA HIS A 73 -13.57 7.84 2.61
C HIS A 73 -14.10 6.91 3.71
N ALA A 74 -13.35 6.68 4.81
CA ALA A 74 -13.90 5.93 5.95
C ALA A 74 -14.90 6.75 6.82
N TYR A 75 -15.10 8.04 6.53
CA TYR A 75 -16.01 8.92 7.29
C TYR A 75 -17.00 9.73 6.42
N GLU A 76 -17.37 9.25 5.24
CA GLU A 76 -18.48 9.82 4.45
C GLU A 76 -19.43 8.70 4.03
N GLY A 77 -20.21 8.20 4.99
CA GLY A 77 -21.14 7.10 4.72
C GLY A 77 -21.88 6.53 5.92
N ALA A 78 -22.32 7.36 6.87
CA ALA A 78 -23.47 7.02 7.70
C ALA A 78 -24.48 8.18 7.55
N PRO A 79 -25.62 7.96 6.87
CA PRO A 79 -26.68 8.95 6.82
C PRO A 79 -27.24 9.19 8.23
N ASP A 80 -27.67 10.43 8.47
CA ASP A 80 -28.44 10.88 9.64
C ASP A 80 -29.55 9.88 10.01
N ASP A 81 -29.46 9.28 11.19
CA ASP A 81 -30.63 8.75 11.92
C ASP A 81 -30.74 9.52 13.25
N GLN A 82 -31.48 10.63 13.21
CA GLN A 82 -32.27 11.12 14.35
C GLN A 82 -33.76 11.05 13.93
N PRO A 83 -34.75 10.95 14.84
CA PRO A 83 -34.72 11.01 16.31
C PRO A 83 -35.57 9.91 16.99
N GLU A 84 -35.90 10.09 18.29
CA GLU A 84 -36.86 9.37 19.18
C GLU A 84 -36.19 8.46 20.24
N GLU A 85 -36.34 8.61 21.56
CA GLU A 85 -37.26 9.38 22.41
C GLU A 85 -36.57 9.71 23.75
N ARG A 86 -36.93 10.87 24.32
CA ARG A 86 -36.51 11.31 25.64
C ARG A 86 -37.28 10.51 26.71
N LEU A 87 -36.65 9.52 27.36
CA LEU A 87 -37.18 9.01 28.63
C LEU A 87 -36.64 9.88 29.76
N GLN A 88 -37.52 10.74 30.27
CA GLN A 88 -37.36 11.41 31.56
C GLN A 88 -37.72 10.43 32.68
N PHE A 89 -37.06 10.63 33.82
CA PHE A 89 -37.08 9.86 35.08
C PHE A 89 -38.41 9.21 35.48
#